data_AF-A0A7G5Z3U3-F1
#
_entry.id   AF-A0A7G5Z3U3-F1
#
_cell.length_a   1.000
_cell.length_b   1.000
_cell.length_c   1.000
_cell.angle_alpha   90.00
_cell.angle_beta   90.00
_cell.angle_gamma   90.00
#
_symmetry.space_group_name_H-M   'P 1'
#
loop_
_entity.id
_entity.type
_entity.pdbx_description
1 polymer ?
#
loop_
_entity_poly.entity_id
_entity_poly.type
_entity_poly.pdbx_seq_one_letter_code
_entity_poly.pdbx_strand_id
1 'polypeptide(L)'
;MTGVDTRSLTTATPFGLRRALEEAENLVLAAEAHSVMMAELGQIDLPPAERADAMQLRAIASLYLASTLEAAGLIQAADDLTRLVRTGALGGDLGEAAALIETFWDGRNDRANEAERLALFGRLFGAPAGPDDAAGGANSDFEEMLLDLCDSIMKAVDGGGQGRARAAAARLAENVAAASNDMVQMLAREILQSLGQAIAILNHPSVRAMLAARTMWDAVTAIDRRFRRTSRPTLTHLRRGRAGMAVLAWLADHVDTIEGGGGSLVSNGDLVVDAAIDWVDETLSIVRGESEQPAVSARAPAGGRAPDAGGSAWRDLGR
;
A
#
# COMPACT_ATOMS: atom_id res chain seq x y z
N MET A 1 38.63 4.94 24.64
CA MET A 1 38.25 4.26 23.38
C MET A 1 37.31 3.12 23.71
N THR A 2 36.02 3.42 23.80
CA THR A 2 34.96 2.43 24.07
C THR A 2 34.30 2.10 22.74
N GLY A 3 34.45 0.85 22.30
CA GLY A 3 33.90 0.35 21.04
C GLY A 3 32.39 0.41 21.06
N VAL A 4 31.82 1.09 20.07
CA VAL A 4 30.38 1.05 19.78
C VAL A 4 30.09 -0.31 19.14
N ASP A 5 29.30 -1.11 19.84
CA ASP A 5 28.89 -2.44 19.42
C ASP A 5 27.91 -2.33 18.24
N THR A 6 28.42 -2.62 17.03
CA THR A 6 27.69 -2.51 15.75
C THR A 6 26.59 -3.56 15.59
N ARG A 7 26.40 -4.45 16.57
CA ARG A 7 25.35 -5.49 16.56
C ARG A 7 23.95 -5.00 16.97
N SER A 8 23.80 -3.78 17.49
CA SER A 8 22.51 -3.26 18.00
C SER A 8 21.65 -2.52 16.96
N LEU A 9 22.10 -2.38 15.71
CA LEU A 9 21.42 -1.55 14.70
C LEU A 9 20.59 -2.33 13.66
N THR A 10 20.64 -3.67 13.67
CA THR A 10 19.99 -4.50 12.64
C THR A 10 18.54 -4.88 12.97
N THR A 11 18.09 -4.68 14.22
CA THR A 11 16.76 -5.10 14.72
C THR A 11 15.66 -4.04 14.63
N ALA A 12 15.94 -2.85 14.06
CA ALA A 12 15.04 -1.70 14.16
C ALA A 12 13.89 -1.69 13.12
N THR A 13 14.18 -2.09 11.88
CA THR A 13 13.20 -2.12 10.80
C THR A 13 12.54 -3.51 10.73
N PRO A 14 11.21 -3.61 10.62
CA PRO A 14 10.53 -4.88 10.41
C PRO A 14 11.13 -5.65 9.23
N PHE A 15 11.27 -6.97 9.37
CA PHE A 15 11.82 -7.82 8.32
C PHE A 15 11.06 -7.59 7.00
N GLY A 16 11.79 -7.22 5.95
CA GLY A 16 11.24 -7.03 4.61
C GLY A 16 10.74 -5.61 4.27
N LEU A 17 10.49 -4.70 5.24
CA LEU A 17 9.96 -3.36 4.92
C LEU A 17 10.93 -2.53 4.06
N ARG A 18 12.21 -2.49 4.42
CA ARG A 18 13.23 -1.75 3.65
C ARG A 18 13.32 -2.27 2.21
N ARG A 19 13.41 -3.59 2.06
CA ARG A 19 13.47 -4.24 0.75
C ARG A 19 12.21 -3.96 -0.08
N ALA A 20 11.04 -4.00 0.54
CA ALA A 20 9.78 -3.72 -0.15
C ALA A 20 9.71 -2.26 -0.66
N LEU A 21 10.24 -1.31 0.12
CA LEU A 21 10.32 0.09 -0.32
C LEU A 21 11.38 0.32 -1.40
N GLU A 22 12.56 -0.29 -1.27
CA GLU A 22 13.58 -0.26 -2.32
C GLU A 22 13.02 -0.82 -3.64
N GLU A 23 12.24 -1.91 -3.57
CA GLU A 23 11.56 -2.49 -4.71
C GLU A 23 10.48 -1.56 -5.28
N ALA A 24 9.63 -0.97 -4.44
CA ALA A 24 8.63 0.01 -4.86
C ALA A 24 9.25 1.26 -5.52
N GLU A 25 10.36 1.76 -4.98
CA GLU A 25 11.11 2.89 -5.55
C GLU A 25 11.71 2.52 -6.91
N ASN A 26 12.29 1.31 -7.03
CA ASN A 26 12.82 0.82 -8.31
C ASN A 26 11.74 0.70 -9.39
N LEU A 27 10.53 0.25 -9.03
CA LEU A 27 9.39 0.17 -9.96
C LEU A 27 8.96 1.56 -10.46
N VAL A 28 8.89 2.56 -9.58
CA VAL A 28 8.56 3.95 -9.97
C VAL A 28 9.67 4.56 -10.82
N LEU A 29 10.94 4.34 -10.45
CA LEU A 29 12.09 4.81 -11.22
C LEU A 29 12.12 4.21 -12.63
N ALA A 30 11.80 2.93 -12.77
CA ALA A 30 11.71 2.28 -14.09
C ALA A 30 10.60 2.92 -14.96
N ALA A 31 9.43 3.18 -14.37
CA ALA A 31 8.32 3.82 -15.07
C ALA A 31 8.69 5.23 -15.55
N GLU A 32 9.34 6.03 -14.71
CA GLU A 32 9.75 7.39 -15.08
C GLU A 32 10.88 7.43 -16.11
N ALA A 33 11.89 6.57 -15.99
CA ALA A 33 12.95 6.46 -16.97
C ALA A 33 12.38 6.14 -18.36
N HIS A 34 11.35 5.28 -18.41
CA HIS A 34 10.63 5.00 -19.64
C HIS A 34 9.86 6.22 -20.16
N SER A 35 9.12 6.93 -19.30
CA SER A 35 8.41 8.17 -19.68
C SER A 35 9.35 9.23 -20.26
N VAL A 36 10.55 9.42 -19.68
CA VAL A 36 11.57 10.33 -20.19
C VAL A 36 12.10 9.86 -21.55
N MET A 37 12.45 8.57 -21.67
CA MET A 37 12.92 7.99 -22.93
C MET A 37 11.88 8.14 -24.06
N MET A 38 10.59 7.93 -23.77
CA MET A 38 9.51 8.13 -24.73
C MET A 38 9.36 9.60 -25.13
N ALA A 39 9.51 10.54 -24.19
CA ALA A 39 9.48 11.97 -24.48
C ALA A 39 10.65 12.40 -25.39
N GLU A 40 11.83 11.81 -25.23
CA GLU A 40 13.01 12.06 -26.08
C GLU A 40 12.85 11.55 -27.53
N LEU A 41 12.03 10.51 -27.74
CA LEU A 41 11.73 9.97 -29.07
C LEU A 41 10.79 10.86 -29.90
N GLY A 42 10.24 11.94 -29.31
CA GLY A 42 9.31 12.86 -29.95
C GLY A 42 7.88 12.32 -30.04
N GLN A 43 6.93 13.15 -30.47
CA GLN A 43 5.52 12.75 -30.68
C GLN A 43 5.43 11.79 -31.87
N ILE A 44 5.64 10.50 -31.61
CA ILE A 44 5.14 9.44 -32.48
C ILE A 44 3.65 9.33 -32.18
N ASP A 45 2.81 9.59 -33.18
CA ASP A 45 1.36 9.40 -33.08
C ASP A 45 1.08 7.89 -33.00
N LEU A 46 1.20 7.37 -31.78
CA LEU A 46 0.85 6.00 -31.46
C LEU A 46 -0.68 5.93 -31.39
N PRO A 47 -1.32 4.93 -32.01
CA PRO A 47 -2.75 4.70 -31.79
C PRO A 47 -3.02 4.61 -30.28
N PRO A 48 -4.18 5.07 -29.79
CA PRO A 48 -4.52 5.00 -28.38
C PRO A 48 -4.28 3.58 -27.88
N ALA A 49 -3.59 3.44 -26.74
CA ALA A 49 -3.28 2.15 -26.19
C ALA A 49 -4.59 1.45 -25.81
N GLU A 50 -4.97 0.44 -26.59
CA GLU A 50 -6.08 -0.47 -26.25
C GLU A 50 -5.73 -1.37 -25.05
N ARG A 51 -4.48 -1.29 -24.55
CA ARG A 51 -3.90 -2.21 -23.55
C ARG A 51 -3.35 -1.47 -22.35
N ALA A 52 -3.35 -2.15 -21.21
CA ALA A 52 -2.71 -1.67 -19.99
C ALA A 52 -1.19 -1.50 -20.21
N ASP A 53 -0.66 -0.33 -19.88
CA ASP A 53 0.77 -0.03 -19.98
C ASP A 53 1.55 -0.70 -18.83
N ALA A 54 2.56 -1.49 -19.20
CA ALA A 54 3.46 -2.16 -18.27
C ALA A 54 4.15 -1.19 -17.31
N MET A 55 4.49 0.03 -17.74
CA MET A 55 5.13 1.01 -16.85
C MET A 55 4.16 1.60 -15.85
N GLN A 56 2.96 1.93 -16.30
CA GLN A 56 1.88 2.38 -15.42
C GLN A 56 1.52 1.32 -14.36
N LEU A 57 1.44 0.04 -14.76
CA LEU A 57 1.20 -1.06 -13.81
C LEU A 57 2.31 -1.19 -12.76
N ARG A 58 3.58 -0.95 -13.12
CA ARG A 58 4.69 -0.93 -12.15
C ARG A 58 4.53 0.18 -11.11
N ALA A 59 4.16 1.39 -11.54
CA ALA A 59 3.89 2.49 -10.61
C ALA A 59 2.70 2.18 -9.68
N ILE A 60 1.65 1.53 -10.22
CA ILE A 60 0.48 1.13 -9.44
C ILE A 60 0.82 0.01 -8.45
N ALA A 61 1.69 -0.94 -8.81
CA ALA A 61 2.18 -1.94 -7.87
C ALA A 61 2.82 -1.29 -6.63
N SER A 62 3.65 -0.27 -6.81
CA SER A 62 4.23 0.50 -5.71
C SER A 62 3.18 1.23 -4.87
N LEU A 63 2.15 1.78 -5.52
CA LEU A 63 1.03 2.43 -4.82
C LEU A 63 0.19 1.45 -4.01
N TYR A 64 0.13 0.17 -4.37
CA TYR A 64 -0.54 -0.85 -3.57
C TYR A 64 0.18 -1.11 -2.24
N LEU A 65 1.52 -1.17 -2.27
CA LEU A 65 2.29 -1.18 -1.02
C LEU A 65 2.03 0.11 -0.22
N ALA A 66 2.02 1.26 -0.87
CA ALA A 66 1.77 2.53 -0.19
C ALA A 66 0.38 2.59 0.47
N SER A 67 -0.67 2.11 -0.19
CA SER A 67 -2.04 2.11 0.34
C SER A 67 -2.18 1.24 1.59
N THR A 68 -1.52 0.08 1.61
CA THR A 68 -1.53 -0.81 2.78
C THR A 68 -0.69 -0.24 3.94
N LEU A 69 0.42 0.46 3.67
CA LEU A 69 1.19 1.18 4.69
C LEU A 69 0.45 2.41 5.24
N GLU A 70 -0.36 3.07 4.41
CA GLU A 70 -1.30 4.10 4.84
C GLU A 70 -2.36 3.51 5.79
N ALA A 71 -2.96 2.37 5.44
CA ALA A 71 -3.88 1.65 6.31
C ALA A 71 -3.22 1.21 7.64
N ALA A 72 -1.94 0.84 7.60
CA ALA A 72 -1.12 0.58 8.79
C ALA A 72 -0.85 1.84 9.64
N GLY A 73 -1.23 3.04 9.17
CA GLY A 73 -1.14 4.29 9.91
C GLY A 73 0.23 4.94 9.91
N LEU A 74 1.10 4.58 8.96
CA LEU A 74 2.52 4.98 9.01
C LEU A 74 2.72 6.50 8.86
N ILE A 75 2.15 7.10 7.80
CA ILE A 75 2.24 8.55 7.57
C ILE A 75 1.48 9.30 8.67
N GLN A 76 0.26 8.84 8.99
CA GLN A 76 -0.57 9.44 10.04
C GLN A 76 0.14 9.49 11.39
N ALA A 77 0.83 8.41 11.80
CA ALA A 77 1.59 8.40 13.04
C ALA A 77 2.76 9.39 13.02
N ALA A 78 3.44 9.57 11.89
CA ALA A 78 4.50 10.56 11.76
C ALA A 78 3.96 12.01 11.83
N ASP A 79 2.83 12.30 11.17
CA ASP A 79 2.16 13.59 11.26
C ASP A 79 1.71 13.88 12.70
N ASP A 80 1.13 12.90 13.38
CA ASP A 80 0.68 13.02 14.76
C ASP A 80 1.83 13.21 15.75
N LEU A 81 2.91 12.45 15.59
CA LEU A 81 4.13 12.63 16.37
C LEU A 81 4.68 14.04 16.20
N THR A 82 4.75 14.52 14.96
CA THR A 82 5.23 15.87 14.64
C THR A 82 4.34 16.92 15.33
N ARG A 83 3.01 16.77 15.28
CA ARG A 83 2.08 17.66 15.99
C ARG A 83 2.29 17.62 17.51
N LEU A 84 2.49 16.44 18.10
CA LEU A 84 2.73 16.29 19.53
C LEU A 84 4.04 16.96 19.97
N VAL A 85 5.10 16.84 19.18
CA VAL A 85 6.39 17.51 19.43
C VAL A 85 6.23 19.02 19.33
N ARG A 86 5.59 19.53 18.27
CA ARG A 86 5.42 20.97 18.01
C ARG A 86 4.55 21.66 19.06
N THR A 87 3.59 20.95 19.63
CA THR A 87 2.72 21.47 20.72
C THR A 87 3.36 21.34 22.10
N GLY A 88 4.52 20.70 22.22
CA GLY A 88 5.14 20.38 23.51
C GLY A 88 4.38 19.32 24.31
N ALA A 89 3.38 18.66 23.72
CA ALA A 89 2.61 17.58 24.34
C ALA A 89 3.44 16.29 24.55
N LEU A 90 4.64 16.26 23.98
CA LEU A 90 5.58 15.17 24.10
C LEU A 90 6.95 15.74 24.46
N GLY A 91 7.33 15.55 25.73
CA GLY A 91 8.62 15.98 26.26
C GLY A 91 9.69 14.92 26.06
N GLY A 92 10.93 15.36 25.81
CA GLY A 92 12.09 14.50 25.62
C GLY A 92 13.15 15.16 24.75
N ASP A 93 14.35 14.62 24.78
CA ASP A 93 15.40 15.00 23.83
C ASP A 93 15.23 14.17 22.55
N LEU A 94 14.96 14.86 21.43
CA LEU A 94 14.83 14.26 20.11
C LEU A 94 16.19 14.00 19.45
N GLY A 95 17.26 14.64 19.92
CA GLY A 95 18.59 14.58 19.32
C GLY A 95 18.54 14.83 17.81
N GLU A 96 19.20 13.96 17.03
CA GLU A 96 19.25 14.03 15.57
C GLU A 96 17.87 13.87 14.88
N ALA A 97 16.86 13.31 15.57
CA ALA A 97 15.52 13.19 15.01
C ALA A 97 14.82 14.55 14.85
N ALA A 98 15.25 15.59 15.58
CA ALA A 98 14.65 16.91 15.51
C ALA A 98 14.69 17.48 14.07
N ALA A 99 15.83 17.31 13.37
CA ALA A 99 15.98 17.77 11.99
C ALA A 99 15.06 17.03 11.00
N LEU A 100 14.86 15.72 11.21
CA LEU A 100 13.93 14.92 10.41
C LEU A 100 12.49 15.39 10.59
N ILE A 101 12.09 15.65 11.84
CA ILE A 101 10.75 16.14 12.19
C ILE A 101 10.52 17.55 11.61
N GLU A 102 11.48 18.47 11.73
CA GLU A 102 11.37 19.81 11.15
C GLU A 102 11.25 19.74 9.62
N THR A 103 12.08 18.92 8.95
CA THR A 103 12.01 18.76 7.48
C THR A 103 10.65 18.20 7.04
N PHE A 104 10.13 17.19 7.75
CA PHE A 104 8.84 16.59 7.46
C PHE A 104 7.66 17.55 7.71
N TRP A 105 7.80 18.42 8.71
CA TRP A 105 6.85 19.48 9.01
C TRP A 105 6.84 20.57 7.95
N ASP A 106 8.02 21.04 7.53
CA ASP A 106 8.15 22.13 6.57
C ASP A 106 7.58 21.75 5.20
N GLY A 107 7.84 20.51 4.75
CA GLY A 107 7.29 20.00 3.49
C GLY A 107 5.80 19.64 3.50
N ARG A 108 5.08 19.80 4.62
CA ARG A 108 3.69 19.30 4.74
C ARG A 108 2.68 19.89 3.75
N ASN A 109 2.94 21.10 3.23
CA ASN A 109 2.06 21.76 2.27
C ASN A 109 2.39 21.38 0.82
N ASP A 110 3.58 20.84 0.60
CA ASP A 110 4.06 20.39 -0.71
C ASP A 110 3.85 18.89 -0.90
N ARG A 111 3.42 18.18 0.17
CA ARG A 111 3.10 16.75 0.19
C ARG A 111 1.61 16.52 -0.04
N ALA A 112 1.27 15.45 -0.75
CA ALA A 112 -0.07 14.94 -0.94
C ALA A 112 -0.69 14.70 0.43
N ASN A 113 -1.77 15.42 0.72
CA ASN A 113 -2.44 15.35 2.00
C ASN A 113 -3.23 14.04 2.15
N GLU A 114 -3.71 13.75 3.35
CA GLU A 114 -4.43 12.50 3.64
C GLU A 114 -5.63 12.29 2.70
N ALA A 115 -6.43 13.33 2.45
CA ALA A 115 -7.59 13.21 1.56
C ALA A 115 -7.19 12.90 0.12
N GLU A 116 -6.11 13.50 -0.39
CA GLU A 116 -5.58 13.24 -1.74
C GLU A 116 -5.06 11.81 -1.87
N ARG A 117 -4.27 11.35 -0.90
CA ARG A 117 -3.75 9.97 -0.89
C ARG A 117 -4.88 8.96 -0.84
N LEU A 118 -5.84 9.18 0.04
CA LEU A 118 -6.98 8.28 0.22
C LEU A 118 -7.91 8.27 -0.99
N ALA A 119 -8.16 9.43 -1.63
CA ALA A 119 -8.91 9.49 -2.87
C ALA A 119 -8.21 8.73 -4.01
N LEU A 120 -6.87 8.85 -4.13
CA LEU A 120 -6.09 8.08 -5.08
C LEU A 120 -6.21 6.57 -4.82
N PHE A 121 -6.03 6.13 -3.57
CA PHE A 121 -6.12 4.72 -3.21
C PHE A 121 -7.53 4.14 -3.36
N GLY A 122 -8.56 4.92 -3.04
CA GLY A 122 -9.96 4.54 -3.25
C GLY A 122 -10.26 4.36 -4.74
N ARG A 123 -9.80 5.29 -5.58
CA ARG A 123 -9.93 5.17 -7.03
C ARG A 123 -9.17 3.98 -7.61
N LEU A 124 -7.97 3.66 -7.13
CA LEU A 124 -7.17 2.56 -7.69
C LEU A 124 -7.59 1.19 -7.17
N PHE A 125 -7.86 1.07 -5.87
CA PHE A 125 -7.94 -0.23 -5.18
C PHE A 125 -9.26 -0.45 -4.43
N GLY A 126 -10.18 0.52 -4.45
CA GLY A 126 -11.39 0.45 -3.64
C GLY A 126 -11.12 0.57 -2.15
N ALA A 127 -9.93 1.04 -1.74
CA ALA A 127 -9.58 1.24 -0.35
C ALA A 127 -10.60 2.20 0.30
N PRO A 128 -11.09 1.90 1.51
CA PRO A 128 -12.09 2.74 2.15
C PRO A 128 -11.44 4.05 2.60
N ALA A 129 -11.56 5.14 1.82
CA ALA A 129 -11.50 6.49 2.36
C ALA A 129 -11.70 7.64 1.34
N GLY A 130 -12.30 8.71 1.87
CA GLY A 130 -12.56 9.99 1.21
C GLY A 130 -14.06 10.24 1.03
N PRO A 131 -14.55 11.50 1.04
CA PRO A 131 -15.93 11.78 0.66
C PRO A 131 -16.20 11.18 -0.73
N ASP A 132 -17.41 10.64 -0.95
CA ASP A 132 -17.88 9.98 -2.18
C ASP A 132 -17.77 10.84 -3.46
N ASP A 133 -17.25 12.07 -3.35
CA ASP A 133 -17.25 13.12 -4.36
C ASP A 133 -15.99 13.14 -5.27
N ALA A 134 -15.07 12.17 -5.14
CA ALA A 134 -14.02 12.01 -6.15
C ALA A 134 -14.67 11.54 -7.45
N ALA A 135 -14.64 12.38 -8.49
CA ALA A 135 -15.37 12.27 -9.77
C ALA A 135 -15.19 10.97 -10.60
N GLY A 136 -14.49 9.94 -10.08
CA GLY A 136 -14.32 8.62 -10.68
C GLY A 136 -14.85 7.44 -9.85
N GLY A 137 -15.42 7.67 -8.66
CA GLY A 137 -15.86 6.60 -7.77
C GLY A 137 -14.72 5.73 -7.22
N ALA A 138 -15.01 4.90 -6.23
CA ALA A 138 -14.06 3.90 -5.74
C ALA A 138 -14.04 2.67 -6.65
N ASN A 139 -12.86 2.09 -6.91
CA ASN A 139 -12.73 0.84 -7.69
C ASN A 139 -13.08 -0.37 -6.83
N SER A 140 -14.38 -0.62 -6.64
CA SER A 140 -14.91 -1.71 -5.81
C SER A 140 -14.51 -3.10 -6.28
N ASP A 141 -14.18 -3.24 -7.57
CA ASP A 141 -13.98 -4.54 -8.20
C ASP A 141 -12.53 -5.04 -8.07
N PHE A 142 -11.59 -4.15 -7.76
CA PHE A 142 -10.16 -4.46 -7.71
C PHE A 142 -9.82 -5.65 -6.80
N GLU A 143 -10.34 -5.65 -5.57
CA GLU A 143 -10.01 -6.67 -4.57
C GLU A 143 -10.53 -8.06 -4.97
N GLU A 144 -11.73 -8.13 -5.55
CA GLU A 144 -12.28 -9.37 -6.09
C GLU A 144 -11.46 -9.87 -7.28
N MET A 145 -11.07 -8.97 -8.20
CA MET A 145 -10.24 -9.33 -9.35
C MET A 145 -8.82 -9.77 -8.96
N LEU A 146 -8.23 -9.15 -7.94
CA LEU A 146 -6.93 -9.58 -7.41
C LEU A 146 -7.02 -10.93 -6.72
N LEU A 147 -8.10 -11.19 -5.97
CA LEU A 147 -8.38 -12.50 -5.39
C LEU A 147 -8.57 -13.58 -6.47
N ASP A 148 -9.36 -13.29 -7.52
CA ASP A 148 -9.58 -14.16 -8.67
C ASP A 148 -8.25 -14.51 -9.37
N LEU A 149 -7.34 -13.53 -9.51
CA LEU A 149 -6.01 -13.74 -10.07
C LEU A 149 -5.17 -14.65 -9.17
N CYS A 150 -5.06 -14.34 -7.88
CA CYS A 150 -4.30 -15.14 -6.92
C CYS A 150 -4.78 -16.60 -6.89
N ASP A 151 -6.10 -16.82 -6.83
CA ASP A 151 -6.72 -18.16 -6.89
C ASP A 151 -6.42 -18.87 -8.22
N SER A 152 -6.51 -18.15 -9.34
CA SER A 152 -6.20 -18.71 -10.65
C SER A 152 -4.72 -19.08 -10.81
N ILE A 153 -3.80 -18.31 -10.22
CA ILE A 153 -2.36 -18.60 -10.18
C ILE A 153 -2.10 -19.90 -9.41
N MET A 154 -2.66 -20.03 -8.20
CA MET A 154 -2.51 -21.23 -7.37
C MET A 154 -3.07 -22.47 -8.08
N LYS A 155 -4.26 -22.36 -8.68
CA LYS A 155 -4.85 -23.46 -9.46
C LYS A 155 -4.04 -23.83 -10.69
N ALA A 156 -3.40 -22.86 -11.35
CA ALA A 156 -2.60 -23.12 -12.55
C ALA A 156 -1.35 -23.96 -12.25
N VAL A 157 -0.71 -23.76 -11.09
CA VAL A 157 0.45 -24.57 -10.68
C VAL A 157 0.08 -25.96 -10.15
N ASP A 158 -1.14 -26.14 -9.65
CA ASP A 158 -1.70 -27.43 -9.22
C ASP A 158 -2.20 -28.31 -10.39
N GLY A 159 -1.81 -27.99 -11.62
CA GLY A 159 -2.21 -28.72 -12.83
C GLY A 159 -3.52 -28.22 -13.46
N GLY A 160 -4.05 -27.09 -12.99
CA GLY A 160 -5.16 -26.39 -13.62
C GLY A 160 -4.78 -25.71 -14.94
N GLY A 161 -5.80 -25.26 -15.67
CA GLY A 161 -5.62 -24.62 -16.97
C GLY A 161 -5.03 -23.21 -16.86
N GLN A 162 -3.86 -22.98 -17.46
CA GLN A 162 -3.17 -21.69 -17.57
C GLN A 162 -4.04 -20.58 -18.23
N GLY A 163 -5.06 -20.96 -18.99
CA GLY A 163 -6.01 -20.02 -19.60
C GLY A 163 -6.84 -19.23 -18.58
N ARG A 164 -7.16 -19.79 -17.41
CA ARG A 164 -7.88 -19.05 -16.36
C ARG A 164 -7.01 -17.97 -15.72
N ALA A 165 -5.75 -18.31 -15.40
CA ALA A 165 -4.79 -17.33 -14.90
C ALA A 165 -4.57 -16.18 -15.89
N ARG A 166 -4.46 -16.47 -17.19
CA ARG A 166 -4.39 -15.43 -18.24
C ARG A 166 -5.63 -14.54 -18.25
N ALA A 167 -6.82 -15.12 -18.24
CA ALA A 167 -8.06 -14.34 -18.28
C ALA A 167 -8.23 -13.46 -17.03
N ALA A 168 -7.90 -13.97 -15.83
CA ALA A 168 -7.93 -13.18 -14.60
C ALA A 168 -6.88 -12.06 -14.63
N ALA A 169 -5.68 -12.34 -15.14
CA ALA A 169 -4.60 -11.36 -15.28
C ALA A 169 -4.98 -10.23 -16.25
N ALA A 170 -5.55 -10.56 -17.41
CA ALA A 170 -6.04 -9.58 -18.38
C ALA A 170 -7.12 -8.68 -17.77
N ARG A 171 -8.13 -9.26 -17.12
CA ARG A 171 -9.21 -8.51 -16.45
C ARG A 171 -8.68 -7.54 -15.39
N LEU A 172 -7.74 -8.00 -14.55
CA LEU A 172 -7.15 -7.13 -13.53
C LEU A 172 -6.33 -6.00 -14.16
N ALA A 173 -5.54 -6.29 -15.21
CA ALA A 173 -4.76 -5.28 -15.91
C ALA A 173 -5.65 -4.20 -16.54
N GLU A 174 -6.75 -4.60 -17.19
CA GLU A 174 -7.74 -3.67 -17.76
C GLU A 174 -8.41 -2.81 -16.69
N ASN A 175 -8.85 -3.42 -15.58
CA ASN A 175 -9.46 -2.69 -14.46
C ASN A 175 -8.52 -1.62 -13.89
N VAL A 176 -7.26 -1.99 -13.65
CA VAL A 176 -6.26 -1.08 -13.09
C VAL A 176 -5.92 0.04 -14.09
N ALA A 177 -5.77 -0.28 -15.37
CA ALA A 177 -5.52 0.72 -16.41
C ALA A 177 -6.69 1.71 -16.53
N ALA A 178 -7.94 1.24 -16.50
CA ALA A 178 -9.13 2.10 -16.52
C ALA A 178 -9.23 3.00 -15.29
N ALA A 179 -8.78 2.52 -14.13
CA ALA A 179 -8.75 3.29 -12.89
C ALA A 179 -7.64 4.35 -12.85
N SER A 180 -6.62 4.25 -13.70
CA SER A 180 -5.44 5.10 -13.68
C SER A 180 -5.57 6.39 -14.51
N ASN A 181 -4.73 7.39 -14.23
CA ASN A 181 -4.51 8.58 -15.08
C ASN A 181 -3.06 9.06 -14.97
N ASP A 182 -2.68 10.08 -15.73
CA ASP A 182 -1.31 10.61 -15.75
C ASP A 182 -0.83 11.11 -14.38
N MET A 183 -1.75 11.51 -13.50
CA MET A 183 -1.43 12.00 -12.15
C MET A 183 -0.93 10.89 -11.21
N VAL A 184 -1.19 9.62 -11.55
CA VAL A 184 -0.79 8.44 -10.76
C VAL A 184 0.73 8.36 -10.60
N GLN A 185 1.50 8.59 -11.68
CA GLN A 185 2.97 8.50 -11.62
C GLN A 185 3.57 9.60 -10.74
N MET A 186 3.08 10.84 -10.88
CA MET A 186 3.53 11.97 -10.07
C MET A 186 3.27 11.72 -8.57
N LEU A 187 2.07 11.30 -8.22
CA LEU A 187 1.70 11.03 -6.82
C LEU A 187 2.42 9.81 -6.24
N ALA A 188 2.76 8.80 -7.06
CA ALA A 188 3.49 7.62 -6.59
C ALA A 188 4.84 7.98 -5.95
N ARG A 189 5.65 8.80 -6.63
CA ARG A 189 6.94 9.25 -6.12
C ARG A 189 6.79 10.00 -4.80
N GLU A 190 5.87 10.94 -4.77
CA GLU A 190 5.64 11.83 -3.63
C GLU A 190 5.16 11.08 -2.38
N ILE A 191 4.26 10.11 -2.58
CA ILE A 191 3.75 9.24 -1.51
C ILE A 191 4.86 8.34 -0.98
N LEU A 192 5.66 7.72 -1.85
CA LEU A 192 6.80 6.89 -1.43
C LEU A 192 7.84 7.72 -0.65
N GLN A 193 8.12 8.95 -1.09
CA GLN A 193 9.00 9.86 -0.36
C GLN A 193 8.45 10.18 1.04
N SER A 194 7.15 10.45 1.14
CA SER A 194 6.47 10.68 2.41
C SER A 194 6.55 9.46 3.35
N LEU A 195 6.40 8.25 2.82
CA LEU A 195 6.58 7.00 3.55
C LEU A 195 8.02 6.84 4.05
N GLY A 196 9.01 7.10 3.19
CA GLY A 196 10.43 7.05 3.55
C GLY A 196 10.76 8.00 4.71
N GLN A 197 10.26 9.24 4.66
CA GLN A 197 10.42 10.21 5.74
C GLN A 197 9.73 9.76 7.04
N ALA A 198 8.49 9.26 6.95
CA ALA A 198 7.76 8.74 8.12
C ALA A 198 8.52 7.59 8.80
N ILE A 199 9.08 6.67 8.00
CA ILE A 199 9.89 5.55 8.50
C ILE A 199 11.17 6.04 9.15
N ALA A 200 11.88 6.98 8.52
CA ALA A 200 13.11 7.55 9.08
C ALA A 200 12.86 8.16 10.47
N ILE A 201 11.75 8.89 10.63
CA ILE A 201 11.35 9.49 11.90
C ILE A 201 10.97 8.41 12.93
N LEU A 202 10.00 7.56 12.60
CA LEU A 202 9.41 6.59 13.54
C LEU A 202 10.38 5.49 13.95
N ASN A 203 11.36 5.19 13.10
CA ASN A 203 12.40 4.21 13.39
C ASN A 203 13.63 4.82 14.08
N HIS A 204 13.71 6.15 14.20
CA HIS A 204 14.86 6.81 14.81
C HIS A 204 15.03 6.37 16.28
N PRO A 205 16.25 6.01 16.74
CA PRO A 205 16.48 5.54 18.11
C PRO A 205 15.94 6.50 19.19
N SER A 206 16.18 7.81 19.06
CA SER A 206 15.68 8.81 20.02
C SER A 206 14.15 8.87 20.06
N VAL A 207 13.47 8.80 18.90
CA VAL A 207 12.00 8.79 18.84
C VAL A 207 11.44 7.55 19.50
N ARG A 208 12.02 6.38 19.21
CA ARG A 208 11.61 5.11 19.83
C ARG A 208 11.83 5.12 21.34
N ALA A 209 12.99 5.59 21.80
CA ALA A 209 13.29 5.70 23.22
C ALA A 209 12.29 6.59 23.96
N MET A 210 11.96 7.75 23.37
CA MET A 210 10.99 8.71 23.89
C MET A 210 9.56 8.15 23.96
N LEU A 211 9.20 7.26 23.03
CA LEU A 211 7.91 6.57 23.01
C LEU A 211 7.90 5.25 23.79
N ALA A 212 9.02 4.87 24.42
CA ALA A 212 9.25 3.55 25.01
C ALA A 212 8.94 2.38 24.03
N ALA A 213 9.19 2.62 22.75
CA ALA A 213 8.97 1.69 21.65
C ALA A 213 10.25 0.87 21.37
N ARG A 214 10.09 -0.43 21.06
CA ARG A 214 11.23 -1.30 20.69
C ARG A 214 11.42 -1.34 19.18
N THR A 215 10.33 -1.24 18.44
CA THR A 215 10.28 -1.23 16.98
C THR A 215 9.56 0.00 16.46
N MET A 216 9.67 0.27 15.16
CA MET A 216 8.89 1.31 14.50
C MET A 216 7.37 1.11 14.68
N TRP A 217 6.88 -0.13 14.60
CA TRP A 217 5.45 -0.41 14.79
C TRP A 217 4.99 -0.23 16.24
N ASP A 218 5.87 -0.45 17.21
CA ASP A 218 5.58 -0.09 18.60
C ASP A 218 5.45 1.44 18.75
N ALA A 219 6.23 2.23 18.00
CA ALA A 219 6.11 3.68 17.97
C ALA A 219 4.76 4.12 17.40
N VAL A 220 4.34 3.53 16.26
CA VAL A 220 2.99 3.74 15.69
C VAL A 220 1.91 3.42 16.72
N THR A 221 2.00 2.26 17.37
CA THR A 221 1.05 1.83 18.41
C THR A 221 1.03 2.78 19.61
N ALA A 222 2.19 3.26 20.05
CA ALA A 222 2.31 4.22 21.16
C ALA A 222 1.65 5.57 20.83
N ILE A 223 1.78 6.01 19.58
CA ILE A 223 1.13 7.24 19.08
C ILE A 223 -0.38 7.03 18.98
N ASP A 224 -0.86 5.96 18.34
CA ASP A 224 -2.29 5.67 18.22
C ASP A 224 -2.99 5.60 19.58
N ARG A 225 -2.33 5.03 20.61
CA ARG A 225 -2.85 5.02 21.99
C ARG A 225 -3.04 6.42 22.57
N ARG A 226 -2.14 7.37 22.28
CA ARG A 226 -2.28 8.77 22.74
C ARG A 226 -3.50 9.45 22.12
N PHE A 227 -3.83 9.09 20.88
CA PHE A 227 -5.02 9.57 20.16
C PHE A 227 -6.26 8.69 20.36
N ARG A 228 -6.19 7.67 21.25
CA ARG A 228 -7.27 6.72 21.55
C ARG A 228 -7.80 5.99 20.31
N ARG A 229 -6.94 5.73 19.33
CA ARG A 229 -7.30 4.95 18.14
C ARG A 229 -7.25 3.45 18.42
N THR A 230 -8.05 2.69 17.68
CA THR A 230 -8.03 1.23 17.70
C THR A 230 -6.68 0.72 17.22
N SER A 231 -6.21 -0.39 17.81
CA SER A 231 -4.98 -1.04 17.36
C SER A 231 -5.15 -1.53 15.92
N ARG A 232 -4.19 -1.21 15.06
CA ARG A 232 -4.16 -1.65 13.66
C ARG A 232 -3.32 -2.91 13.50
N PRO A 233 -3.67 -3.84 12.60
CA PRO A 233 -2.86 -5.02 12.31
C PRO A 233 -1.68 -4.64 11.38
N THR A 234 -0.74 -3.85 11.89
CA THR A 234 0.34 -3.20 11.12
C THR A 234 1.21 -4.18 10.32
N LEU A 235 1.59 -5.31 10.93
CA LEU A 235 2.39 -6.34 10.25
C LEU A 235 1.63 -7.06 9.14
N THR A 236 0.33 -7.32 9.35
CA THR A 236 -0.55 -7.94 8.36
C THR A 236 -0.72 -7.03 7.15
N HIS A 237 -0.93 -5.73 7.37
CA HIS A 237 -0.95 -4.74 6.29
C HIS A 237 0.36 -4.70 5.49
N LEU A 238 1.52 -4.68 6.17
CA LEU A 238 2.82 -4.70 5.50
C LEU A 238 2.99 -5.96 4.61
N ARG A 239 2.67 -7.14 5.15
CA ARG A 239 2.84 -8.39 4.40
C ARG A 239 1.89 -8.48 3.22
N ARG A 240 0.62 -8.13 3.42
CA ARG A 240 -0.39 -8.01 2.35
C ARG A 240 0.07 -7.04 1.27
N GLY A 241 0.56 -5.86 1.66
CA GLY A 241 1.10 -4.85 0.74
C GLY A 241 2.24 -5.36 -0.10
N ARG A 242 3.23 -5.99 0.53
CA ARG A 242 4.40 -6.58 -0.16
C ARG A 242 3.97 -7.67 -1.14
N ALA A 243 3.09 -8.57 -0.70
CA ALA A 243 2.60 -9.67 -1.51
C ALA A 243 1.79 -9.17 -2.72
N GLY A 244 0.87 -8.23 -2.51
CA GLY A 244 0.07 -7.66 -3.60
C GLY A 244 0.90 -6.82 -4.57
N MET A 245 1.88 -6.06 -4.07
CA MET A 245 2.85 -5.36 -4.94
C MET A 245 3.61 -6.36 -5.81
N ALA A 246 4.07 -7.49 -5.26
CA ALA A 246 4.77 -8.51 -6.03
C ALA A 246 3.88 -9.15 -7.11
N VAL A 247 2.60 -9.41 -6.83
CA VAL A 247 1.63 -9.91 -7.82
C VAL A 247 1.38 -8.88 -8.92
N LEU A 248 1.20 -7.60 -8.59
CA LEU A 248 0.99 -6.54 -9.56
C LEU A 248 2.25 -6.23 -10.40
N ALA A 249 3.44 -6.31 -9.79
CA ALA A 249 4.70 -6.17 -10.51
C ALA A 249 4.91 -7.34 -11.48
N TRP A 250 4.61 -8.57 -11.05
CA TRP A 250 4.59 -9.73 -11.95
C TRP A 250 3.60 -9.55 -13.10
N LEU A 251 2.41 -9.03 -12.83
CA LEU A 251 1.41 -8.73 -13.86
C LEU A 251 1.97 -7.73 -14.89
N ALA A 252 2.63 -6.68 -14.41
CA ALA A 252 3.26 -5.67 -15.26
C ALA A 252 4.36 -6.26 -16.17
N ASP A 253 5.10 -7.26 -15.69
CA ASP A 253 6.11 -7.97 -16.50
C ASP A 253 5.50 -8.86 -17.59
N HIS A 254 4.22 -9.26 -17.44
CA HIS A 254 3.56 -10.21 -18.34
C HIS A 254 2.49 -9.59 -19.22
N VAL A 255 2.08 -8.33 -18.99
CA VAL A 255 0.92 -7.70 -19.63
C VAL A 255 0.92 -7.80 -21.17
N ASP A 256 2.08 -7.66 -21.80
CA ASP A 256 2.23 -7.76 -23.27
C ASP A 256 2.09 -9.19 -23.81
N THR A 257 2.24 -10.20 -22.94
CA THR A 257 2.29 -11.62 -23.31
C THR A 257 1.02 -12.40 -22.95
N ILE A 258 0.12 -11.82 -22.14
CA ILE A 258 -1.08 -12.49 -21.61
C ILE A 258 -2.03 -12.93 -22.73
N GLU A 259 -2.23 -12.08 -23.75
CA GLU A 259 -3.20 -12.35 -24.83
C GLU A 259 -2.63 -13.19 -25.98
N GLY A 260 -1.32 -13.07 -26.25
CA GLY A 260 -0.67 -13.67 -27.42
C GLY A 260 0.09 -14.97 -27.14
N GLY A 261 0.34 -15.30 -25.87
CA GLY A 261 1.26 -16.37 -25.48
C GLY A 261 0.64 -17.77 -25.43
N GLY A 262 1.10 -18.67 -26.28
CA GLY A 262 1.00 -20.12 -26.04
C GLY A 262 2.06 -20.57 -25.02
N GLY A 263 1.69 -21.36 -24.00
CA GLY A 263 2.63 -21.92 -23.02
C GLY A 263 2.15 -21.84 -21.56
N SER A 264 3.07 -22.05 -20.62
CA SER A 264 2.80 -21.80 -19.19
C SER A 264 2.94 -20.30 -18.91
N LEU A 265 1.94 -19.69 -18.30
CA LEU A 265 2.02 -18.32 -17.79
C LEU A 265 2.73 -18.29 -16.44
N VAL A 266 2.42 -19.28 -15.58
CA VAL A 266 3.04 -19.48 -14.28
C VAL A 266 3.53 -20.92 -14.17
N SER A 267 4.66 -21.12 -13.53
CA SER A 267 5.29 -22.41 -13.25
C SER A 267 5.46 -22.62 -11.75
N ASN A 268 5.61 -23.88 -11.34
CA ASN A 268 5.91 -24.20 -9.95
C ASN A 268 7.32 -23.67 -9.58
N GLY A 269 7.41 -22.94 -8.47
CA GLY A 269 8.63 -22.27 -8.01
C GLY A 269 8.72 -20.79 -8.42
N ASP A 270 7.77 -20.27 -9.20
CA ASP A 270 7.71 -18.83 -9.49
C ASP A 270 7.34 -18.05 -8.22
N LEU A 271 8.06 -16.98 -7.93
CA LEU A 271 7.86 -16.15 -6.73
C LEU A 271 6.45 -15.56 -6.62
N VAL A 272 5.75 -15.40 -7.75
CA VAL A 272 4.37 -14.91 -7.77
C VAL A 272 3.40 -15.87 -7.09
N VAL A 273 3.71 -17.18 -7.08
CA VAL A 273 2.88 -18.19 -6.41
C VAL A 273 2.91 -17.98 -4.90
N ASP A 274 4.11 -17.82 -4.33
CA ASP A 274 4.29 -17.52 -2.91
C ASP A 274 3.62 -16.18 -2.54
N ALA A 275 3.77 -15.16 -3.41
CA ALA A 275 3.13 -13.87 -3.21
C ALA A 275 1.59 -13.96 -3.25
N ALA A 276 1.02 -14.77 -4.15
CA ALA A 276 -0.43 -14.98 -4.21
C ALA A 276 -0.96 -15.64 -2.93
N ILE A 277 -0.25 -16.65 -2.41
CA ILE A 277 -0.58 -17.33 -1.15
C ILE A 277 -0.50 -16.34 0.03
N ASP A 278 0.64 -15.66 0.18
CA ASP A 278 0.87 -14.66 1.24
C ASP A 278 -0.23 -13.58 1.22
N TRP A 279 -0.62 -13.11 0.02
CA TRP A 279 -1.63 -12.08 -0.12
C TRP A 279 -3.02 -12.56 0.35
N VAL A 280 -3.43 -13.77 -0.04
CA VAL A 280 -4.72 -14.35 0.36
C VAL A 280 -4.75 -14.59 1.88
N ASP A 281 -3.69 -15.17 2.44
CA ASP A 281 -3.60 -15.48 3.86
C ASP A 281 -3.65 -14.21 4.74
N GLU A 282 -2.94 -13.16 4.35
CA GLU A 282 -2.94 -11.90 5.09
C GLU A 282 -4.27 -11.15 4.91
N THR A 283 -4.92 -11.25 3.74
CA THR A 283 -6.28 -10.70 3.52
C THR A 283 -7.30 -11.39 4.44
N LEU A 284 -7.28 -12.72 4.52
CA LEU A 284 -8.15 -13.47 5.43
C LEU A 284 -7.86 -13.16 6.91
N SER A 285 -6.61 -12.91 7.26
CA SER A 285 -6.21 -12.53 8.62
C SER A 285 -6.78 -11.18 9.04
N ILE A 286 -6.85 -10.20 8.13
CA ILE A 286 -7.52 -8.90 8.38
C ILE A 286 -9.01 -9.12 8.64
N VAL A 287 -9.70 -9.84 7.76
CA VAL A 287 -11.16 -10.06 7.85
C VAL A 287 -11.54 -10.79 9.15
N ARG A 288 -10.75 -11.78 9.56
CA ARG A 288 -10.96 -12.47 10.86
C ARG A 288 -10.72 -11.52 12.04
N GLY A 289 -9.67 -10.72 12.00
CA GLY A 289 -9.36 -9.74 13.04
C GLY A 289 -10.44 -8.66 13.21
N GLU A 290 -11.09 -8.25 12.12
CA GLU A 290 -12.23 -7.32 12.17
C GLU A 290 -13.49 -7.96 12.77
N SER A 291 -13.73 -9.24 12.48
CA SER A 291 -14.88 -10.00 12.98
C SER A 291 -14.79 -10.33 14.48
N GLU A 292 -13.58 -10.44 15.01
CA GLU A 292 -13.32 -10.75 16.42
C GLU A 292 -13.32 -9.52 17.36
N GLN A 293 -13.34 -8.30 16.81
CA GLN A 293 -13.48 -7.09 17.65
C GLN A 293 -14.92 -7.01 18.19
N PRO A 294 -15.14 -7.12 19.53
CA PRO A 294 -16.47 -7.06 20.09
C PRO A 294 -17.11 -5.71 19.77
N ALA A 295 -18.33 -5.74 19.23
CA ALA A 295 -19.14 -4.56 19.01
C ALA A 295 -19.33 -3.81 20.33
N VAL A 296 -18.49 -2.80 20.59
CA VAL A 296 -18.64 -1.93 21.76
C VAL A 296 -19.87 -1.06 21.53
N SER A 297 -21.01 -1.56 22.02
CA SER A 297 -22.24 -0.87 22.38
C SER A 297 -22.66 0.31 21.49
N ALA A 298 -23.24 0.02 20.34
CA ALA A 298 -24.20 0.93 19.71
C ALA A 298 -25.48 0.98 20.57
N ARG A 299 -25.49 1.84 21.59
CA ARG A 299 -26.74 2.26 22.23
C ARG A 299 -27.40 3.26 21.29
N ALA A 300 -28.29 2.77 20.43
CA ALA A 300 -29.04 3.58 19.48
C ALA A 300 -29.86 4.68 20.19
N PRO A 301 -29.84 5.95 19.75
CA PRO A 301 -30.97 6.83 19.94
C PRO A 301 -32.09 6.39 18.98
N ALA A 302 -33.29 6.23 19.52
CA ALA A 302 -34.48 5.88 18.76
C ALA A 302 -34.83 6.99 17.75
N GLY A 303 -35.10 6.58 16.50
CA GLY A 303 -35.85 7.39 15.54
C GLY A 303 -35.01 8.13 14.50
N GLY A 304 -34.67 7.43 13.41
CA GLY A 304 -34.15 8.04 12.19
C GLY A 304 -33.90 6.95 11.14
N ARG A 305 -34.73 6.90 10.10
CA ARG A 305 -34.56 5.98 8.96
C ARG A 305 -33.27 6.37 8.24
N ALA A 306 -32.24 5.53 8.33
CA ALA A 306 -31.00 5.71 7.58
C ALA A 306 -31.25 5.47 6.08
N PRO A 307 -30.60 6.21 5.17
CA PRO A 307 -30.48 5.81 3.77
C PRO A 307 -29.62 4.55 3.68
N ASP A 308 -29.94 3.68 2.72
CA ASP A 308 -29.22 2.43 2.46
C ASP A 308 -27.74 2.72 2.20
N ALA A 309 -26.91 2.47 3.21
CA ALA A 309 -25.47 2.43 3.06
C ALA A 309 -25.13 1.14 2.32
N GLY A 310 -24.63 1.27 1.08
CA GLY A 310 -24.06 0.17 0.32
C GLY A 310 -23.06 -0.58 1.20
N GLY A 311 -23.36 -1.85 1.46
CA GLY A 311 -22.50 -2.72 2.25
C GLY A 311 -21.12 -2.79 1.61
N SER A 312 -20.07 -2.63 2.41
CA SER A 312 -18.73 -2.85 1.90
C SER A 312 -18.60 -4.33 1.49
N ALA A 313 -18.00 -4.58 0.33
CA ALA A 313 -17.78 -5.90 -0.25
C ALA A 313 -17.10 -6.90 0.72
N TRP A 314 -16.43 -6.39 1.76
CA TRP A 314 -15.77 -7.14 2.82
C TRP A 314 -16.69 -8.01 3.68
N ARG A 315 -17.98 -7.66 3.81
CA ARG A 315 -18.90 -8.41 4.70
C ARG A 315 -19.40 -9.73 4.12
N ASP A 316 -19.29 -9.93 2.81
CA ASP A 316 -19.89 -11.10 2.15
C ASP A 316 -18.90 -12.25 1.93
N LEU A 317 -17.59 -12.03 2.11
CA LEU A 317 -16.55 -13.06 1.98
C LEU A 317 -16.36 -13.93 3.24
N GLY A 318 -17.09 -13.65 4.32
CA GLY A 318 -16.99 -14.34 5.62
C GLY A 318 -18.15 -15.27 5.96
N ARG A 319 -19.01 -15.65 5.00
CA ARG A 319 -20.13 -16.58 5.21
C ARG A 319 -19.94 -17.93 4.54
#